data_AF-A0A975K4Y0-F1
#
_entry.id   AF-A0A975K4Y0-F1
#
_cell.length_a   1.000
_cell.length_b   1.000
_cell.length_c   1.000
_cell.angle_alpha   90.00
_cell.angle_beta   90.00
_cell.angle_gamma   90.00
#
_symmetry.space_group_name_H-M   'P 1'
#
loop_
_entity.id
_entity.type
_entity.pdbx_description
1 polymer ?
#
loop_
_entity_poly.entity_id
_entity_poly.type
_entity_poly.pdbx_seq_one_letter_code
_entity_poly.pdbx_strand_id
1 'polypeptide(L)'
;MPQIQRANRSAKSELHLDYRRGKALTDQIKTIYANLDAAVVETLRLNANMIETARDIGLAPEKGQKLFNGLNKCASTMIESREEFITAHRTATGIRMQTNQAETDWGCLPPPNSQVNEPHLQAVA
;
A
#
# COMPACT_ATOMS: atom_id res chain seq x y z
N MET A 1 -7.14 -18.38 -21.95
CA MET A 1 -7.78 -17.21 -22.61
C MET A 1 -8.47 -16.27 -21.59
N PRO A 2 -7.75 -15.62 -20.67
CA PRO A 2 -8.34 -14.71 -19.68
C PRO A 2 -8.73 -13.33 -20.24
N GLN A 3 -8.06 -12.84 -21.31
CA GLN A 3 -8.35 -11.53 -21.91
C GLN A 3 -9.70 -11.50 -22.65
N ILE A 4 -10.01 -12.49 -23.49
CA ILE A 4 -11.30 -12.58 -24.20
C ILE A 4 -12.48 -12.64 -23.21
N GLN A 5 -12.29 -13.28 -22.06
CA GLN A 5 -13.30 -13.33 -20.99
C GLN A 5 -13.44 -12.00 -20.22
N ARG A 6 -12.41 -11.14 -20.22
CA ARG A 6 -12.49 -9.80 -19.61
C ARG A 6 -13.21 -8.83 -20.55
N ALA A 7 -12.92 -8.85 -21.85
CA ALA A 7 -13.63 -8.08 -22.88
C ALA A 7 -15.14 -8.34 -22.85
N ASN A 8 -15.52 -9.61 -22.87
CA ASN A 8 -16.92 -10.02 -22.86
C ASN A 8 -17.66 -9.62 -21.58
N ARG A 9 -16.97 -9.56 -20.43
CA ARG A 9 -17.54 -9.07 -19.17
C ARG A 9 -17.67 -7.55 -19.16
N SER A 10 -16.64 -6.85 -19.62
CA SER A 10 -16.64 -5.39 -19.72
C SER A 10 -17.79 -4.89 -20.60
N ALA A 11 -18.01 -5.54 -21.74
CA ALA A 11 -19.06 -5.18 -22.70
C ALA A 11 -20.49 -5.50 -22.22
N LYS A 12 -20.64 -6.38 -21.23
CA LYS A 12 -21.94 -6.84 -20.70
C LYS A 12 -22.18 -6.43 -19.24
N SER A 13 -21.30 -5.62 -18.66
CA SER A 13 -21.39 -5.26 -17.25
C SER A 13 -22.54 -4.29 -17.00
N GLU A 14 -23.37 -4.60 -16.02
CA GLU A 14 -24.39 -3.69 -15.49
C GLU A 14 -23.77 -2.61 -14.59
N LEU A 15 -22.57 -2.87 -14.04
CA LEU A 15 -21.83 -1.94 -13.19
C LEU A 15 -20.98 -0.98 -14.03
N HIS A 16 -21.35 0.29 -14.01
CA HIS A 16 -20.69 1.33 -14.78
C HIS A 16 -19.76 2.16 -13.90
N LEU A 17 -18.48 2.18 -14.27
CA LEU A 17 -17.47 3.08 -13.73
C LEU A 17 -17.02 4.03 -14.84
N ASP A 18 -17.23 5.33 -14.60
CA ASP A 18 -16.66 6.37 -15.46
C ASP A 18 -15.13 6.28 -15.49
N TYR A 19 -14.55 6.40 -16.67
CA TYR A 19 -13.10 6.26 -16.87
C TYR A 19 -12.31 7.30 -16.06
N ARG A 20 -12.72 8.57 -16.09
CA ARG A 20 -12.00 9.65 -15.40
C ARG A 20 -12.09 9.46 -13.90
N ARG A 21 -13.26 9.08 -13.39
CA ARG A 21 -13.46 8.77 -11.97
C ARG A 21 -12.61 7.57 -11.54
N GLY A 22 -12.61 6.49 -12.32
CA GLY A 22 -11.81 5.30 -12.03
C GLY A 22 -10.31 5.60 -11.99
N LYS A 23 -9.79 6.32 -13.00
CA LYS A 23 -8.39 6.76 -13.01
C LYS A 23 -8.05 7.65 -11.81
N ALA A 24 -8.91 8.62 -11.47
CA ALA A 24 -8.69 9.50 -10.33
C ALA A 24 -8.62 8.74 -9.00
N LEU A 25 -9.47 7.72 -8.80
CA LEU A 25 -9.40 6.86 -7.63
C LEU A 25 -8.08 6.06 -7.57
N THR A 26 -7.61 5.53 -8.69
CA THR A 26 -6.31 4.86 -8.75
C THR A 26 -5.16 5.81 -8.43
N ASP A 27 -5.19 7.04 -8.95
CA ASP A 27 -4.16 8.06 -8.66
C ASP A 27 -4.16 8.45 -7.17
N GLN A 28 -5.35 8.50 -6.54
CA GLN A 28 -5.48 8.71 -5.09
C GLN A 28 -4.87 7.55 -4.29
N ILE A 29 -5.12 6.30 -4.69
CA ILE A 29 -4.51 5.12 -4.04
C ILE A 29 -2.98 5.18 -4.10
N LYS A 30 -2.41 5.52 -5.26
CA LYS A 30 -0.95 5.69 -5.42
C LYS A 30 -0.39 6.80 -4.53
N THR A 31 -1.12 7.91 -4.43
CA THR A 31 -0.76 9.02 -3.52
C THR A 31 -0.76 8.57 -2.06
N ILE A 32 -1.74 7.77 -1.65
CA ILE A 32 -1.81 7.24 -0.28
C ILE A 32 -0.59 6.36 0.03
N TYR A 33 -0.18 5.48 -0.90
CA TYR A 33 1.05 4.70 -0.69
C TYR A 33 2.27 5.58 -0.50
N ALA A 34 2.46 6.59 -1.35
CA ALA A 34 3.58 7.52 -1.23
C ALA A 34 3.57 8.27 0.11
N ASN A 35 2.39 8.67 0.58
CA ASN A 35 2.24 9.36 1.86
C ASN A 35 2.52 8.45 3.07
N LEU A 36 2.04 7.19 3.03
CA LEU A 36 2.35 6.20 4.07
C LEU A 36 3.85 5.90 4.12
N ASP A 37 4.47 5.69 2.96
CA ASP A 37 5.90 5.41 2.86
C ASP A 37 6.73 6.61 3.40
N ALA A 38 6.34 7.83 3.05
CA ALA A 38 6.97 9.04 3.59
C ALA A 38 6.80 9.16 5.12
N ALA A 39 5.59 8.89 5.64
CA ALA A 39 5.33 8.95 7.07
C ALA A 39 6.14 7.92 7.86
N VAL A 40 6.30 6.69 7.33
CA VAL A 40 7.15 5.66 7.93
C VAL A 40 8.61 6.11 7.97
N VAL A 41 9.13 6.63 6.87
CA VAL A 41 10.52 7.13 6.79
C VAL A 41 10.76 8.24 7.82
N GLU A 42 9.88 9.25 7.88
CA GLU A 42 10.03 10.36 8.82
C GLU A 42 9.89 9.92 10.28
N THR A 43 9.00 8.96 10.57
CA THR A 43 8.85 8.40 11.92
C THR A 43 10.12 7.65 12.34
N LEU A 44 10.70 6.83 11.46
CA LEU A 44 11.94 6.11 11.77
C LEU A 44 13.14 7.06 11.96
N ARG A 45 13.22 8.13 11.16
CA ARG A 45 14.21 9.20 11.35
C ARG A 45 14.04 9.89 12.69
N LEU A 46 12.81 10.23 13.07
CA LEU A 46 12.52 10.80 14.38
C LEU A 46 12.95 9.86 15.50
N ASN A 47 12.68 8.55 15.39
CA ASN A 47 13.09 7.57 16.39
C ASN A 47 14.61 7.57 16.59
N ALA A 48 15.38 7.55 15.49
CA ALA A 48 16.83 7.62 15.55
C ALA A 48 17.32 8.91 16.21
N ASN A 49 16.83 10.07 15.76
CA ASN A 49 17.20 11.37 16.30
C ASN A 49 16.89 11.49 17.80
N MET A 50 15.77 10.92 18.26
CA MET A 50 15.40 10.93 19.68
C MET A 50 16.32 10.06 20.53
N ILE A 51 16.77 8.91 20.01
CA ILE A 51 17.74 8.04 20.69
C ILE A 51 19.10 8.72 20.79
N GLU A 52 19.56 9.34 19.71
CA GLU A 52 20.81 10.10 19.67
C GLU A 52 20.75 11.29 20.64
N THR A 53 19.66 12.08 20.60
CA THR A 53 19.46 13.20 21.52
C THR A 53 19.44 12.74 22.98
N ALA A 54 18.75 11.64 23.28
CA ALA A 54 18.72 11.08 24.63
C ALA A 54 20.12 10.66 25.12
N ARG A 55 20.95 10.11 24.23
CA ARG A 55 22.35 9.79 24.54
C ARG A 55 23.15 11.05 24.80
N ASP A 56 23.01 12.08 23.96
CA ASP A 56 23.77 13.33 24.07
C ASP A 56 23.50 14.09 25.37
N ILE A 57 22.25 14.08 25.84
CA ILE A 57 21.86 14.72 27.11
C ILE A 57 22.10 13.84 28.34
N GLY A 58 22.62 12.61 28.16
CA GLY A 58 22.81 11.65 29.26
C GLY A 58 21.50 11.20 29.91
N LEU A 59 20.42 11.08 29.12
CA LEU A 59 19.13 10.62 29.62
C LEU A 59 19.27 9.21 30.19
N ALA A 60 18.81 9.03 31.43
CA ALA A 60 18.80 7.72 32.06
C ALA A 60 17.96 6.72 31.22
N PRO A 61 18.46 5.50 30.93
CA PRO A 61 17.81 4.57 30.02
C PRO A 61 16.33 4.30 30.32
N GLU A 62 15.98 4.17 31.59
CA GLU A 62 14.61 3.91 32.05
C GLU A 62 13.64 5.05 31.72
N LYS A 63 14.14 6.29 31.58
CA LYS A 63 13.32 7.46 31.21
C LYS A 63 13.05 7.50 29.70
N GLY A 64 14.00 7.06 28.88
CA GLY A 64 13.85 7.01 27.42
C GLY A 64 13.00 5.83 26.93
N GLN A 65 12.99 4.71 27.67
CA GLN A 65 12.38 3.45 27.24
C GLN A 65 10.92 3.58 26.82
N LYS A 66 10.09 4.28 27.62
CA LYS A 66 8.65 4.44 27.32
C LYS A 66 8.42 5.24 26.04
N LEU A 67 9.24 6.26 25.81
CA LEU A 67 9.17 7.11 24.63
C LEU A 67 9.56 6.32 23.37
N PHE A 68 10.71 5.65 23.38
CA PHE A 68 11.18 4.86 22.24
C PHE A 68 10.22 3.72 21.90
N ASN A 69 9.62 3.08 22.91
CA ASN A 69 8.62 2.05 22.67
C ASN A 69 7.35 2.61 22.01
N GLY A 70 6.85 3.78 22.44
CA GLY A 70 5.68 4.41 21.82
C GLY A 70 5.93 4.81 20.36
N LEU A 71 7.12 5.32 20.10
CA LEU A 71 7.60 5.71 18.78
C LEU A 71 7.79 4.51 17.83
N ASN A 72 8.38 3.41 18.32
CA ASN A 72 8.48 2.17 17.55
C ASN A 72 7.11 1.55 17.27
N LYS A 73 6.21 1.55 18.26
CA LYS A 73 4.83 1.09 18.07
C LYS A 73 4.11 1.90 16.99
N CYS A 74 4.31 3.21 16.97
CA CYS A 74 3.75 4.07 15.94
C CYS A 74 4.24 3.67 14.53
N ALA A 75 5.55 3.47 14.36
CA ALA A 75 6.11 3.01 13.09
C ALA A 75 5.57 1.63 12.67
N SER A 76 5.47 0.67 13.61
CA SER A 76 4.88 -0.65 13.36
C SER A 76 3.43 -0.56 12.89
N THR A 77 2.59 0.24 13.57
CA THR A 77 1.18 0.41 13.17
C THR A 77 1.03 1.06 11.79
N MET A 78 1.96 1.94 11.37
CA MET A 78 1.95 2.47 10.00
C MET A 78 2.26 1.38 8.96
N ILE A 79 3.18 0.46 9.26
CA ILE A 79 3.50 -0.68 8.39
C ILE A 79 2.29 -1.62 8.29
N GLU A 80 1.64 -1.93 9.42
CA GLU A 80 0.41 -2.73 9.46
C GLU A 80 -0.71 -2.06 8.64
N SER A 81 -0.90 -0.75 8.81
CA SER A 81 -1.88 0.04 8.04
C SER A 81 -1.61 -0.04 6.53
N ARG A 82 -0.34 -0.09 6.13
CA ARG A 82 0.05 -0.26 4.72
C ARG A 82 -0.32 -1.64 4.18
N GLU A 83 -0.14 -2.69 4.98
CA GLU A 83 -0.54 -4.06 4.62
C GLU A 83 -2.06 -4.17 4.47
N GLU A 84 -2.82 -3.61 5.40
CA GLU A 84 -4.28 -3.54 5.33
C GLU A 84 -4.73 -2.78 4.07
N PHE A 85 -4.06 -1.67 3.75
CA PHE A 85 -4.37 -0.88 2.57
C PHE A 85 -4.07 -1.64 1.26
N ILE A 86 -3.02 -2.47 1.21
CA ILE A 86 -2.79 -3.39 0.08
C ILE A 86 -3.96 -4.34 -0.10
N THR A 87 -4.47 -4.91 0.99
CA THR A 87 -5.62 -5.83 0.95
C THR A 87 -6.88 -5.13 0.46
N ALA A 88 -7.14 -3.90 0.93
CA ALA A 88 -8.25 -3.08 0.47
C ALA A 88 -8.13 -2.73 -1.03
N HIS A 89 -6.94 -2.34 -1.49
CA HIS A 89 -6.68 -2.02 -2.90
C HIS A 89 -6.87 -3.25 -3.81
N ARG A 90 -6.40 -4.43 -3.41
CA ARG A 90 -6.65 -5.68 -4.16
C ARG A 90 -8.15 -5.96 -4.28
N THR A 91 -8.89 -5.83 -3.18
CA THR A 91 -10.35 -5.98 -3.17
C THR A 91 -11.03 -4.97 -4.10
N ALA A 92 -10.64 -3.69 -4.05
CA ALA A 92 -11.14 -2.65 -4.94
C ALA A 92 -10.86 -2.98 -6.42
N THR A 93 -9.69 -3.55 -6.72
CA THR A 93 -9.38 -4.03 -8.07
C THR A 93 -10.29 -5.19 -8.47
N GLY A 94 -10.56 -6.13 -7.57
CA GLY A 94 -11.52 -7.21 -7.81
C GLY A 94 -12.92 -6.71 -8.16
N ILE A 95 -13.40 -5.66 -7.47
CA ILE A 95 -14.68 -5.00 -7.77
C ILE A 95 -14.63 -4.31 -9.13
N ARG A 96 -13.55 -3.56 -9.42
CA ARG A 96 -13.34 -2.92 -10.72
C ARG A 96 -13.35 -3.92 -11.89
N MET A 97 -12.83 -5.13 -11.68
CA MET A 97 -12.88 -6.21 -12.68
C MET A 97 -14.31 -6.68 -13.02
N GLN A 98 -15.32 -6.28 -12.24
CA GLN A 98 -16.73 -6.57 -12.47
C GLN A 98 -17.45 -5.43 -13.22
N THR A 99 -16.80 -4.29 -13.44
CA THR A 99 -17.37 -3.13 -14.13
C THR A 99 -17.06 -3.14 -15.63
N ASN A 100 -17.61 -2.17 -16.37
CA ASN A 100 -17.24 -1.87 -17.76
C ASN A 100 -15.77 -1.40 -17.96
N GLN A 101 -14.97 -1.33 -16.89
CA GLN A 101 -13.55 -0.96 -16.91
C GLN A 101 -12.63 -2.15 -16.59
N ALA A 102 -13.12 -3.39 -16.72
CA ALA A 102 -12.38 -4.60 -16.36
C ALA A 102 -11.07 -4.78 -17.16
N GLU A 103 -11.01 -4.27 -18.38
CA GLU A 103 -9.84 -4.38 -19.25
C GLU A 103 -8.84 -3.25 -19.07
N THR A 104 -9.28 -2.14 -18.49
CA THR A 104 -8.43 -0.97 -18.33
C THR A 104 -7.26 -1.33 -17.42
N ASP A 105 -6.06 -0.83 -17.70
CA ASP A 105 -4.93 -0.95 -16.79
C ASP A 105 -4.53 0.44 -16.31
N TRP A 106 -4.78 0.71 -15.03
CA TRP A 106 -4.34 1.95 -14.37
C TRP A 106 -3.10 1.72 -13.50
N GLY A 107 -2.44 0.55 -13.64
CA GLY A 107 -1.38 0.11 -12.74
C GLY A 107 -1.90 -0.25 -11.36
N CYS A 108 -3.12 -0.81 -11.28
CA CYS A 108 -3.69 -1.30 -10.02
C CYS A 108 -3.04 -2.62 -9.62
N LEU A 109 -3.02 -2.90 -8.32
CA LEU A 109 -2.57 -4.21 -7.85
C LEU A 109 -3.52 -5.31 -8.34
N PRO A 110 -3.01 -6.49 -8.72
CA PRO A 110 -3.86 -7.57 -9.20
C PRO A 110 -4.86 -8.00 -8.11
N PRO A 111 -6.08 -8.45 -8.48
CA PRO A 111 -7.07 -8.86 -7.49
C PRO A 111 -6.57 -10.04 -6.63
N PRO A 112 -7.21 -10.31 -5.47
CA PRO A 112 -6.84 -11.44 -4.63
C PRO A 112 -6.84 -12.74 -5.44
N ASN A 113 -5.85 -13.60 -5.23
CA ASN A 113 -5.68 -14.90 -5.91
C ASN A 113 -5.38 -14.82 -7.42
N SER A 114 -5.04 -13.64 -7.94
CA SER A 114 -4.33 -13.58 -9.22
C SER A 114 -2.97 -14.24 -9.06
N GLN A 115 -2.61 -15.19 -9.93
CA GLN A 115 -1.22 -15.63 -10.01
C GLN A 115 -0.36 -14.43 -10.42
N VAL A 116 0.26 -13.79 -9.43
CA VAL A 116 1.31 -12.81 -9.65
C VAL A 116 2.55 -13.63 -9.97
N ASN A 117 2.89 -13.77 -11.25
CA ASN A 117 4.24 -14.18 -11.60
C ASN A 117 5.15 -13.00 -11.22
N GLU A 118 5.66 -12.97 -9.99
CA GLU A 118 6.68 -12.01 -9.57
C GLU A 118 7.98 -12.35 -10.30
N PRO A 119 8.51 -11.50 -11.21
CA PRO A 119 9.71 -11.85 -11.98
C PRO A 119 11.03 -11.66 -11.22
N HIS A 120 11.05 -11.29 -9.93
CA HIS A 120 12.26 -10.76 -9.30
C HIS A 120 12.54 -11.28 -7.88
N LEU A 121 12.58 -12.60 -7.71
CA LEU A 121 13.35 -13.26 -6.65
C LEU A 121 14.08 -14.47 -7.25
N GLN A 122 14.77 -14.29 -8.38
CA GLN A 122 15.91 -15.15 -8.69
C GLN A 122 17.07 -14.63 -7.87
N ALA A 123 17.28 -15.28 -6.72
CA ALA A 123 18.47 -15.13 -5.91
C ALA A 123 19.70 -15.29 -6.82
N VAL A 124 20.56 -14.27 -6.78
CA VAL A 124 21.92 -14.37 -7.29
C VAL A 124 22.62 -15.43 -6.42
N ALA A 125 23.05 -16.50 -7.08
CA ALA A 125 23.85 -17.58 -6.51
C ALA A 125 25.27 -17.10 -6.16
#